data_AF-A0A1C3MXS3-F1
#
_entry.id   AF-A0A1C3MXS3-F1
#
_cell.length_a   1.000
_cell.length_b   1.000
_cell.length_c   1.000
_cell.angle_alpha   90.00
_cell.angle_beta   90.00
_cell.angle_gamma   90.00
#
_symmetry.space_group_name_H-M   'P 1'
#
loop_
_entity.id
_entity.type
_entity.pdbx_description
1 polymer ?
#
loop_
_entity_poly.entity_id
_entity_poly.type
_entity_poly.pdbx_seq_one_letter_code
_entity_poly.pdbx_strand_id
1 'polypeptide(L)'
;MTYRFFTPPPAKAATGLTATVHRQLRDEFLGPVPTFQVLSVVPELMAGTWALMREALLAGDASRVERELVASVVSRANRCRFCVDAHVMLLHALGEHELAEVVARGGTPPQPRHATLAAWAQASRTPEAADWGSPYRPELTGTALAFHFINRIVSALLDPDLLPGGLQRSRVVRSAGGRLYAGTARAPKDPGLGLSLLGVDTPAPPAWAGDSPVGGAYASLRDTALRGGDLLGDLARRTVTATVRWEDGRHPARPAEWATDLIRDLPGADRVGARIALLAAFAPSAIRPGDVALWRLSHPADADLVRLVAYGAITATDHVARALSPAQL
;
A
#
# COMPACT_ATOMS: atom_id res chain seq x y z
N MET A 1 -2.46 18.09 -7.45
CA MET A 1 -2.27 17.02 -6.45
C MET A 1 -1.17 17.46 -5.52
N THR A 2 -1.35 17.24 -4.23
CA THR A 2 -0.49 17.81 -3.18
C THR A 2 0.25 16.70 -2.45
N TYR A 3 1.57 16.80 -2.41
CA TYR A 3 2.42 15.98 -1.56
C TYR A 3 2.52 16.65 -0.19
N ARG A 4 2.53 15.87 0.91
CA ARG A 4 2.38 16.43 2.26
C ARG A 4 3.65 17.09 2.81
N PHE A 5 4.83 16.59 2.44
CA PHE A 5 6.10 16.96 3.12
C PHE A 5 7.24 17.39 2.19
N PHE A 6 7.19 16.99 0.92
CA PHE A 6 8.17 17.35 -0.10
C PHE A 6 7.55 17.18 -1.49
N THR A 7 8.12 17.82 -2.51
CA THR A 7 7.71 17.62 -3.90
C THR A 7 8.73 16.73 -4.60
N PRO A 8 8.37 15.51 -5.04
CA PRO A 8 9.30 14.65 -5.77
C PRO A 8 9.68 15.26 -7.12
N PRO A 9 10.86 14.91 -7.67
CA PRO A 9 11.25 15.31 -9.02
C PRO A 9 10.18 14.89 -10.04
N PRO A 10 9.94 15.65 -11.13
CA PRO A 10 8.93 15.27 -12.12
C PRO A 10 9.36 14.03 -12.92
N ALA A 11 8.40 13.19 -13.34
CA ALA A 11 8.68 11.94 -14.07
C ALA A 11 9.57 12.11 -15.32
N LYS A 12 9.48 13.27 -15.99
CA LYS A 12 10.31 13.60 -17.17
C LYS A 12 11.82 13.72 -16.85
N ALA A 13 12.17 13.96 -15.60
CA ALA A 13 13.54 14.06 -15.13
C ALA A 13 14.09 12.70 -14.63
N ALA A 14 13.26 11.65 -14.62
CA ALA A 14 13.68 10.34 -14.14
C ALA A 14 14.73 9.72 -15.08
N THR A 15 15.73 9.09 -14.48
CA THR A 15 16.78 8.30 -15.15
C THR A 15 16.85 6.89 -14.54
N GLY A 16 17.65 6.00 -15.13
CA GLY A 16 17.91 4.66 -14.58
C GLY A 16 16.64 3.84 -14.31
N LEU A 17 16.60 3.18 -13.15
CA LEU A 17 15.50 2.33 -12.72
C LEU A 17 14.16 3.09 -12.65
N THR A 18 14.15 4.29 -12.06
CA THR A 18 12.95 5.15 -11.96
C THR A 18 12.35 5.44 -13.34
N ALA A 19 13.18 5.71 -14.35
CA ALA A 19 12.70 5.91 -15.72
C ALA A 19 12.06 4.65 -16.31
N THR A 20 12.63 3.47 -16.01
CA THR A 20 12.09 2.17 -16.44
C THR A 20 10.75 1.87 -15.80
N VAL A 21 10.59 2.11 -14.49
CA VAL A 21 9.30 1.97 -13.81
C VAL A 21 8.26 2.94 -14.40
N HIS A 22 8.64 4.20 -14.65
CA HIS A 22 7.74 5.17 -15.27
C HIS A 22 7.34 4.79 -16.71
N ARG A 23 8.18 4.08 -17.46
CA ARG A 23 7.79 3.53 -18.78
C ARG A 23 6.67 2.50 -18.61
N GLN A 24 6.89 1.45 -17.80
CA GLN A 24 5.86 0.43 -17.56
C GLN A 24 4.54 1.02 -17.03
N LEU A 25 4.62 1.99 -16.11
CA LEU A 25 3.44 2.70 -15.61
C LEU A 25 2.65 3.41 -16.72
N ARG A 26 3.33 4.07 -17.67
CA ARG A 26 2.63 4.72 -18.80
C ARG A 26 1.95 3.72 -19.72
N ASP A 27 2.57 2.55 -19.89
CA ASP A 27 2.10 1.53 -20.83
C ASP A 27 0.91 0.74 -20.25
N GLU A 28 0.88 0.51 -18.93
CA GLU A 28 -0.08 -0.42 -18.32
C GLU A 28 -1.04 0.21 -17.28
N PHE A 29 -0.76 1.40 -16.76
CA PHE A 29 -1.49 1.99 -15.63
C PHE A 29 -2.31 3.23 -16.02
N LEU A 30 -3.54 3.30 -15.49
CA LEU A 30 -4.56 4.30 -15.86
C LEU A 30 -4.74 5.41 -14.84
N GLY A 31 -3.94 5.40 -13.77
CA GLY A 31 -4.09 6.33 -12.67
C GLY A 31 -3.18 7.55 -12.79
N PRO A 32 -3.53 8.65 -12.11
CA PRO A 32 -2.51 9.61 -11.71
C PRO A 32 -1.46 8.88 -10.88
N VAL A 33 -0.20 9.29 -11.03
CA VAL A 33 0.97 8.54 -10.54
C VAL A 33 1.54 9.10 -9.22
N PRO A 34 0.85 9.89 -8.37
CA PRO A 34 1.52 10.55 -7.26
C PRO A 34 2.10 9.54 -6.25
N THR A 35 1.50 8.35 -6.12
CA THR A 35 2.03 7.25 -5.32
C THR A 35 3.41 6.81 -5.77
N PHE A 36 3.60 6.55 -7.07
CA PHE A 36 4.92 6.14 -7.57
C PHE A 36 5.86 7.33 -7.71
N GLN A 37 5.33 8.54 -7.94
CA GLN A 37 6.13 9.76 -7.96
C GLN A 37 6.76 10.04 -6.58
N VAL A 38 6.00 9.89 -5.49
CA VAL A 38 6.54 10.13 -4.15
C VAL A 38 7.57 9.08 -3.76
N LEU A 39 7.46 7.86 -4.29
CA LEU A 39 8.45 6.80 -4.13
C LEU A 39 9.69 6.96 -5.03
N SER A 40 9.66 7.86 -6.03
CA SER A 40 10.75 8.01 -7.03
C SER A 40 12.09 8.44 -6.44
N VAL A 41 12.09 9.02 -5.22
CA VAL A 41 13.31 9.34 -4.46
C VAL A 41 13.98 8.11 -3.84
N VAL A 42 13.33 6.94 -3.92
CA VAL A 42 13.87 5.62 -3.54
C VAL A 42 13.58 4.61 -4.67
N PRO A 43 14.41 4.56 -5.73
CA PRO A 43 14.11 3.81 -6.94
C PRO A 43 13.77 2.33 -6.73
N GLU A 44 14.49 1.64 -5.84
CA GLU A 44 14.29 0.21 -5.57
C GLU A 44 12.94 -0.03 -4.88
N LEU A 45 12.53 0.89 -4.00
CA LEU A 45 11.24 0.83 -3.33
C LEU A 45 10.10 1.10 -4.32
N MET A 46 10.28 2.08 -5.22
CA MET A 46 9.32 2.34 -6.31
C MET A 46 9.16 1.12 -7.21
N ALA A 47 10.28 0.47 -7.59
CA ALA A 47 10.28 -0.73 -8.41
C ALA A 47 9.59 -1.92 -7.72
N GLY A 48 9.94 -2.22 -6.46
CA GLY A 48 9.30 -3.30 -5.70
C GLY A 48 7.79 -3.06 -5.49
N THR A 49 7.40 -1.81 -5.23
CA THR A 49 5.98 -1.45 -5.06
C THR A 49 5.21 -1.63 -6.37
N TRP A 50 5.79 -1.19 -7.49
CA TRP A 50 5.15 -1.34 -8.80
C TRP A 50 5.08 -2.80 -9.22
N ALA A 51 6.16 -3.57 -9.06
CA ALA A 51 6.17 -5.00 -9.37
C ALA A 51 5.06 -5.74 -8.62
N LEU A 52 4.94 -5.53 -7.30
CA LEU A 52 3.89 -6.20 -6.52
C LEU A 52 2.49 -5.78 -6.97
N MET A 53 2.27 -4.48 -7.15
CA MET A 53 0.97 -3.98 -7.60
C MET A 53 0.60 -4.50 -9.00
N ARG A 54 1.56 -4.52 -9.92
CA ARG A 54 1.37 -5.05 -11.27
C ARG A 54 1.02 -6.53 -11.25
N GLU A 55 1.86 -7.35 -10.62
CA GLU A 55 1.68 -8.81 -10.64
C GLU A 55 0.43 -9.24 -9.89
N ALA A 56 0.07 -8.55 -8.80
CA ALA A 56 -1.12 -8.91 -8.02
C ALA A 56 -2.42 -8.34 -8.60
N LEU A 57 -2.46 -7.03 -8.88
CA LEU A 57 -3.70 -6.35 -9.28
C LEU A 57 -3.91 -6.32 -10.80
N LEU A 58 -2.83 -6.19 -11.58
CA LEU A 58 -2.94 -5.94 -13.01
C LEU A 58 -2.88 -7.19 -13.89
N ALA A 59 -1.97 -8.11 -13.59
CA ALA A 59 -1.65 -9.26 -14.43
C ALA A 59 -2.22 -10.59 -13.91
N GLY A 60 -2.34 -11.59 -14.78
CA GLY A 60 -2.80 -12.94 -14.41
C GLY A 60 -4.31 -13.15 -14.46
N ASP A 61 -4.72 -14.37 -14.13
CA ASP A 61 -6.00 -14.95 -14.55
C ASP A 61 -7.16 -14.71 -13.58
N ALA A 62 -6.86 -14.29 -12.35
CA ALA A 62 -7.90 -13.95 -11.37
C ALA A 62 -8.75 -12.78 -11.88
N SER A 63 -10.05 -12.79 -11.59
CA SER A 63 -10.98 -11.75 -12.03
C SER A 63 -10.46 -10.36 -11.64
N ARG A 64 -10.35 -9.47 -12.63
CA ARG A 64 -9.92 -8.09 -12.39
C ARG A 64 -10.89 -7.35 -11.47
N VAL A 65 -12.19 -7.64 -11.58
CA VAL A 65 -13.23 -7.10 -10.70
C VAL A 65 -13.01 -7.50 -9.24
N GLU A 66 -12.71 -8.78 -9.00
CA GLU A 66 -12.47 -9.29 -7.63
C GLU A 66 -11.23 -8.66 -7.01
N ARG A 67 -10.17 -8.46 -7.80
CA ARG A 67 -8.96 -7.78 -7.33
C ARG A 67 -9.22 -6.30 -7.00
N GLU A 68 -9.94 -5.58 -7.84
CA GLU A 68 -10.34 -4.19 -7.53
C GLU A 68 -11.28 -4.10 -6.31
N LEU A 69 -12.15 -5.10 -6.10
CA LEU A 69 -12.99 -5.20 -4.90
C LEU A 69 -12.12 -5.38 -3.64
N VAL A 70 -11.17 -6.32 -3.66
CA VAL A 70 -10.22 -6.52 -2.54
C VAL A 70 -9.44 -5.24 -2.26
N ALA A 71 -8.87 -4.62 -3.30
CA ALA A 71 -8.13 -3.36 -3.17
C ALA A 71 -8.98 -2.25 -2.54
N SER A 72 -10.23 -2.10 -2.97
CA SER A 72 -11.18 -1.12 -2.42
C SER A 72 -11.50 -1.37 -0.95
N VAL A 73 -11.76 -2.63 -0.59
CA VAL A 73 -12.15 -3.00 0.78
C VAL A 73 -10.98 -2.88 1.75
N VAL A 74 -9.79 -3.36 1.39
CA VAL A 74 -8.57 -3.16 2.18
C VAL A 74 -8.27 -1.67 2.35
N SER A 75 -8.44 -0.87 1.29
CA SER A 75 -8.29 0.59 1.35
C SER A 75 -9.24 1.24 2.35
N ARG A 76 -10.49 0.78 2.41
CA ARG A 76 -11.47 1.24 3.40
C ARG A 76 -11.09 0.80 4.81
N ALA A 77 -10.68 -0.45 5.00
CA ALA A 77 -10.23 -0.98 6.29
C ALA A 77 -9.01 -0.21 6.85
N ASN A 78 -8.09 0.18 5.96
CA ASN A 78 -6.94 1.03 6.27
C ASN A 78 -7.28 2.52 6.37
N ARG A 79 -8.54 2.92 6.11
CA ARG A 79 -9.00 4.33 6.08
C ARG A 79 -8.26 5.22 5.07
N CYS A 80 -7.80 4.64 3.96
CA CYS A 80 -7.13 5.36 2.88
C CYS A 80 -8.14 5.86 1.84
N ARG A 81 -8.61 7.10 2.02
CA ARG A 81 -9.62 7.72 1.15
C ARG A 81 -9.19 7.77 -0.32
N PHE A 82 -7.96 8.21 -0.59
CA PHE A 82 -7.43 8.32 -1.95
C PHE A 82 -7.55 6.98 -2.71
N CYS A 83 -7.15 5.88 -2.07
CA CYS A 83 -7.21 4.56 -2.69
C CYS A 83 -8.65 4.07 -2.85
N VAL A 84 -9.53 4.29 -1.87
CA VAL A 84 -10.96 3.96 -2.02
C VAL A 84 -11.55 4.66 -3.26
N ASP A 85 -11.33 5.96 -3.40
CA ASP A 85 -11.84 6.72 -4.53
C ASP A 85 -11.28 6.19 -5.87
N ALA A 86 -9.98 5.87 -5.92
CA ALA A 86 -9.32 5.35 -7.12
C ALA A 86 -9.88 3.98 -7.54
N HIS A 87 -10.03 3.04 -6.61
CA HIS A 87 -10.52 1.70 -6.93
C HIS A 87 -12.02 1.67 -7.23
N VAL A 88 -12.83 2.53 -6.60
CA VAL A 88 -14.24 2.72 -6.98
C VAL A 88 -14.34 3.26 -8.41
N MET A 89 -13.49 4.20 -8.81
CA MET A 89 -13.42 4.66 -10.21
C MET A 89 -13.02 3.54 -11.17
N LEU A 90 -12.09 2.66 -10.79
CA LEU A 90 -11.70 1.50 -11.60
C LEU A 90 -12.82 0.45 -11.71
N LEU A 91 -13.57 0.19 -10.64
CA LEU A 91 -14.77 -0.66 -10.71
C LEU A 91 -15.80 -0.07 -11.70
N HIS A 92 -16.00 1.25 -11.71
CA HIS A 92 -16.80 1.88 -12.77
C HIS A 92 -16.20 1.67 -14.16
N ALA A 93 -14.89 1.78 -14.34
CA ALA A 93 -14.22 1.56 -15.63
C ALA A 93 -14.40 0.12 -16.15
N LEU A 94 -14.46 -0.85 -15.24
CA LEU A 94 -14.71 -2.25 -15.57
C LEU A 94 -16.17 -2.52 -15.96
N GLY A 95 -17.10 -1.62 -15.60
CA GLY A 95 -18.54 -1.77 -15.85
C GLY A 95 -19.34 -2.12 -14.59
N GLU A 96 -18.67 -2.28 -13.45
CA GLU A 96 -19.25 -2.73 -12.18
C GLU A 96 -19.81 -1.56 -11.38
N HIS A 97 -20.75 -0.83 -11.98
CA HIS A 97 -21.25 0.44 -11.43
C HIS A 97 -22.00 0.29 -10.10
N GLU A 98 -22.82 -0.75 -9.97
CA GLU A 98 -23.58 -1.00 -8.74
C GLU A 98 -22.63 -1.42 -7.60
N LEU A 99 -21.74 -2.37 -7.89
CA LEU A 99 -20.72 -2.82 -6.94
C LEU A 99 -19.84 -1.66 -6.48
N ALA A 100 -19.37 -0.82 -7.40
CA ALA A 100 -18.57 0.37 -7.09
C ALA A 100 -19.26 1.28 -6.07
N GLU A 101 -20.56 1.56 -6.27
CA GLU A 101 -21.34 2.44 -5.40
C GLU A 101 -21.67 1.80 -4.05
N VAL A 102 -21.90 0.49 -3.99
CA VAL A 102 -22.05 -0.25 -2.73
C VAL A 102 -20.76 -0.17 -1.90
N VAL A 103 -19.62 -0.45 -2.53
CA VAL A 103 -18.31 -0.42 -1.88
C VAL A 103 -17.95 0.99 -1.39
N ALA A 104 -18.22 2.02 -2.21
CA ALA A 104 -17.99 3.43 -1.86
C ALA A 104 -18.75 3.86 -0.58
N ARG A 105 -19.96 3.34 -0.37
CA ARG A 105 -20.78 3.62 0.82
C ARG A 105 -20.45 2.74 2.03
N GLY A 106 -19.50 1.81 1.91
CA GLY A 106 -19.22 0.86 2.99
C GLY A 106 -20.22 -0.29 3.09
N GLY A 107 -21.08 -0.48 2.09
CA GLY A 107 -22.11 -1.52 2.09
C GLY A 107 -21.57 -2.90 1.74
N THR A 108 -22.39 -3.92 1.99
CA THR A 108 -22.13 -5.31 1.61
C THR A 108 -22.53 -5.53 0.15
N PRO A 109 -21.62 -6.05 -0.72
CA PRO A 109 -21.97 -6.43 -2.08
C PRO A 109 -23.18 -7.39 -2.16
N PRO A 110 -24.08 -7.24 -3.13
CA PRO A 110 -25.30 -8.05 -3.22
C PRO A 110 -25.03 -9.50 -3.64
N GLN A 111 -23.96 -9.74 -4.39
CA GLN A 111 -23.57 -11.10 -4.81
C GLN A 111 -22.86 -11.83 -3.66
N PRO A 112 -23.29 -13.04 -3.27
CA PRO A 112 -22.73 -13.76 -2.13
C PRO A 112 -21.21 -13.94 -2.19
N ARG A 113 -20.67 -14.29 -3.37
CA ARG A 113 -19.23 -14.44 -3.59
C ARG A 113 -18.45 -13.14 -3.31
N HIS A 114 -18.96 -12.00 -3.79
CA HIS A 114 -18.35 -10.70 -3.52
C HIS A 114 -18.50 -10.27 -2.06
N ALA A 115 -19.61 -10.62 -1.40
CA ALA A 115 -19.80 -10.36 0.02
C ALA A 115 -18.78 -11.13 0.88
N THR A 116 -18.59 -12.42 0.61
CA THR A 116 -17.58 -13.25 1.30
C THR A 116 -16.18 -12.71 1.05
N LEU A 117 -15.84 -12.37 -0.19
CA LEU A 117 -14.53 -11.81 -0.53
C LEU A 117 -14.29 -10.45 0.15
N ALA A 118 -15.31 -9.59 0.21
CA ALA A 118 -15.23 -8.32 0.91
C ALA A 118 -15.07 -8.51 2.43
N ALA A 119 -15.78 -9.46 3.04
CA ALA A 119 -15.63 -9.76 4.47
C ALA A 119 -14.20 -10.25 4.78
N TRP A 120 -13.66 -11.16 3.96
CA TRP A 120 -12.28 -11.63 4.07
C TRP A 120 -11.26 -10.49 3.93
N ALA A 121 -11.41 -9.64 2.92
CA ALA A 121 -10.52 -8.50 2.70
C ALA A 121 -10.62 -7.44 3.82
N GLN A 122 -11.77 -7.32 4.47
CA GLN A 122 -11.97 -6.41 5.61
C GLN A 122 -11.31 -6.94 6.88
N ALA A 123 -11.33 -8.27 7.08
CA ALA A 123 -10.76 -8.96 8.23
C ALA A 123 -9.22 -8.89 8.27
N SER A 124 -8.55 -8.76 7.11
CA SER A 124 -7.09 -8.68 7.02
C SER A 124 -6.47 -7.49 7.78
N ARG A 125 -7.26 -6.51 8.23
CA ARG A 125 -6.77 -5.38 9.03
C ARG A 125 -6.30 -5.78 10.43
N THR A 126 -6.92 -6.80 11.00
CA THR A 126 -6.69 -7.36 12.34
C THR A 126 -6.56 -8.88 12.22
N PRO A 127 -5.47 -9.36 11.59
CA PRO A 127 -5.35 -10.73 11.14
C PRO A 127 -5.36 -11.76 12.28
N GLU A 128 -4.79 -11.46 13.44
CA GLU A 128 -4.82 -12.40 14.57
C GLU A 128 -6.21 -12.45 15.21
N ALA A 129 -6.80 -11.29 15.49
CA ALA A 129 -8.12 -11.21 16.11
C ALA A 129 -9.25 -11.77 15.23
N ALA A 130 -9.04 -11.79 13.90
CA ALA A 130 -10.01 -12.28 12.93
C ALA A 130 -9.71 -13.71 12.43
N ASP A 131 -8.68 -14.39 12.96
CA ASP A 131 -8.20 -15.69 12.47
C ASP A 131 -8.02 -15.70 10.94
N TRP A 132 -7.34 -14.66 10.45
CA TRP A 132 -7.27 -14.37 9.02
C TRP A 132 -6.25 -15.27 8.32
N GLY A 133 -6.74 -16.20 7.50
CA GLY A 133 -5.96 -16.90 6.48
C GLY A 133 -6.33 -16.45 5.07
N SER A 134 -5.77 -17.08 4.04
CA SER A 134 -6.24 -16.90 2.67
C SER A 134 -6.52 -18.24 1.98
N PRO A 135 -7.78 -18.52 1.61
CA PRO A 135 -8.12 -19.61 0.71
C PRO A 135 -7.97 -19.21 -0.77
N TYR A 136 -7.51 -17.99 -1.04
CA TYR A 136 -7.51 -17.41 -2.37
C TYR A 136 -6.14 -17.49 -3.04
N ARG A 137 -6.18 -17.46 -4.37
CA ARG A 137 -4.98 -17.48 -5.22
C ARG A 137 -4.03 -16.31 -4.92
N PRO A 138 -2.74 -16.43 -5.27
CA PRO A 138 -1.74 -15.40 -5.00
C PRO A 138 -2.12 -14.00 -5.51
N GLU A 139 -2.87 -13.87 -6.60
CA GLU A 139 -3.27 -12.56 -7.15
C GLU A 139 -4.20 -11.79 -6.20
N LEU A 140 -5.17 -12.47 -5.57
CA LEU A 140 -6.09 -11.84 -4.60
C LEU A 140 -5.39 -11.58 -3.27
N THR A 141 -4.63 -12.56 -2.76
CA THR A 141 -3.84 -12.44 -1.52
C THR A 141 -2.79 -11.32 -1.64
N GLY A 142 -2.03 -11.32 -2.73
CA GLY A 142 -1.06 -10.29 -3.06
C GLY A 142 -1.70 -8.93 -3.25
N THR A 143 -2.93 -8.85 -3.79
CA THR A 143 -3.64 -7.57 -3.90
C THR A 143 -3.94 -7.01 -2.51
N ALA A 144 -4.42 -7.84 -1.58
CA ALA A 144 -4.64 -7.40 -0.20
C ALA A 144 -3.34 -6.85 0.42
N LEU A 145 -2.23 -7.59 0.31
CA LEU A 145 -0.93 -7.17 0.85
C LEU A 145 -0.38 -5.91 0.17
N ALA A 146 -0.51 -5.80 -1.16
CA ALA A 146 -0.11 -4.62 -1.92
C ALA A 146 -0.81 -3.37 -1.38
N PHE A 147 -2.12 -3.46 -1.11
CA PHE A 147 -2.87 -2.32 -0.60
C PHE A 147 -2.68 -2.08 0.89
N HIS A 148 -2.38 -3.08 1.71
CA HIS A 148 -1.86 -2.83 3.06
C HIS A 148 -0.64 -1.91 3.06
N PHE A 149 0.30 -2.14 2.14
CA PHE A 149 1.48 -1.31 1.99
C PHE A 149 1.16 0.06 1.35
N ILE A 150 0.57 0.05 0.15
CA ILE A 150 0.30 1.27 -0.65
C ILE A 150 -0.61 2.24 0.10
N ASN A 151 -1.65 1.76 0.79
CA ASN A 151 -2.55 2.63 1.54
C ASN A 151 -1.81 3.44 2.61
N ARG A 152 -0.79 2.84 3.24
CA ARG A 152 0.01 3.49 4.29
C ARG A 152 0.96 4.52 3.70
N ILE A 153 1.62 4.20 2.58
CA ILE A 153 2.43 5.17 1.83
C ILE A 153 1.59 6.37 1.41
N VAL A 154 0.45 6.12 0.76
CA VAL A 154 -0.45 7.17 0.24
C VAL A 154 -0.95 8.05 1.37
N SER A 155 -1.50 7.45 2.43
CA SER A 155 -2.04 8.21 3.56
C SER A 155 -0.96 8.99 4.32
N ALA A 156 0.28 8.51 4.32
CA ALA A 156 1.40 9.18 4.99
C ALA A 156 1.92 10.36 4.17
N LEU A 157 2.03 10.22 2.84
CA LEU A 157 2.81 11.15 2.02
C LEU A 157 1.99 12.01 1.06
N LEU A 158 0.73 11.65 0.78
CA LEU A 158 -0.15 12.35 -0.17
C LEU A 158 -1.33 13.00 0.53
N ASP A 159 -1.82 14.09 -0.05
CA ASP A 159 -3.12 14.66 0.29
C ASP A 159 -4.24 13.63 0.03
N PRO A 160 -5.29 13.58 0.87
CA PRO A 160 -6.35 12.59 0.75
C PRO A 160 -7.24 12.74 -0.50
N ASP A 161 -7.28 13.91 -1.15
CA ASP A 161 -8.14 14.12 -2.32
C ASP A 161 -7.45 13.63 -3.61
N LEU A 162 -8.08 12.65 -4.27
CA LEU A 162 -7.60 12.08 -5.54
C LEU A 162 -7.63 13.10 -6.69
N LEU A 163 -8.72 13.84 -6.86
CA LEU A 163 -8.83 14.91 -7.86
C LEU A 163 -8.79 16.28 -7.18
N PRO A 164 -8.32 17.34 -7.88
CA PRO A 164 -8.33 18.70 -7.34
C PRO A 164 -9.70 19.07 -6.75
N GLY A 165 -9.71 19.63 -5.54
CA GLY A 165 -10.94 20.04 -4.86
C GLY A 165 -11.90 18.89 -4.50
N GLY A 166 -11.46 17.63 -4.55
CA GLY A 166 -12.30 16.48 -4.22
C GLY A 166 -13.38 16.17 -5.25
N LEU A 167 -13.18 16.56 -6.52
CA LEU A 167 -14.17 16.36 -7.61
C LEU A 167 -14.63 14.90 -7.77
N GLN A 168 -13.80 13.92 -7.40
CA GLN A 168 -14.14 12.50 -7.42
C GLN A 168 -15.28 12.12 -6.47
N ARG A 169 -15.68 13.00 -5.54
CA ARG A 169 -16.85 12.79 -4.68
C ARG A 169 -18.16 12.76 -5.49
N SER A 170 -18.17 13.37 -6.68
CA SER A 170 -19.31 13.30 -7.60
C SER A 170 -19.37 11.95 -8.33
N ARG A 171 -20.52 11.26 -8.24
CA ARG A 171 -20.79 10.02 -8.98
C ARG A 171 -20.62 10.18 -10.49
N VAL A 172 -21.02 11.35 -11.03
CA VAL A 172 -20.90 11.64 -12.46
C VAL A 172 -19.43 11.70 -12.86
N VAL A 173 -18.59 12.35 -12.06
CA VAL A 173 -17.14 12.43 -12.30
C VAL A 173 -16.50 11.05 -12.24
N ARG A 174 -16.85 10.22 -11.25
CA ARG A 174 -16.34 8.84 -11.16
C ARG A 174 -16.73 7.99 -12.37
N SER A 175 -17.99 8.04 -12.77
CA SER A 175 -18.51 7.27 -13.92
C SER A 175 -17.92 7.75 -15.25
N ALA A 176 -17.77 9.08 -15.44
CA ALA A 176 -17.19 9.64 -16.65
C ALA A 176 -15.68 9.34 -16.76
N GLY A 177 -14.94 9.51 -15.64
CA GLY A 177 -13.53 9.11 -15.57
C GLY A 177 -13.34 7.63 -15.86
N GLY A 178 -14.18 6.76 -15.30
CA GLY A 178 -14.10 5.31 -15.55
C GLY A 178 -14.31 4.95 -17.03
N ARG A 179 -15.25 5.61 -17.73
CA ARG A 179 -15.52 5.34 -19.15
C ARG A 179 -14.33 5.67 -20.07
N LEU A 180 -13.57 6.72 -19.77
CA LEU A 180 -12.39 7.11 -20.56
C LEU A 180 -11.27 6.06 -20.50
N TYR A 181 -11.23 5.25 -19.44
CA TYR A 181 -10.15 4.28 -19.19
C TYR A 181 -10.57 2.82 -19.35
N ALA A 182 -11.79 2.57 -19.81
CA ALA A 182 -12.38 1.24 -19.90
C ALA A 182 -11.58 0.25 -20.76
N GLY A 183 -10.99 0.70 -21.88
CA GLY A 183 -10.19 -0.15 -22.78
C GLY A 183 -8.94 -0.72 -22.09
N THR A 184 -8.11 0.16 -21.54
CA THR A 184 -6.87 -0.25 -20.85
C THR A 184 -7.16 -0.99 -19.54
N ALA A 185 -8.27 -0.69 -18.86
CA ALA A 185 -8.64 -1.33 -17.60
C ALA A 185 -8.99 -2.81 -17.80
N ARG A 186 -9.61 -3.12 -18.96
CA ARG A 186 -10.03 -4.48 -19.34
C ARG A 186 -8.96 -5.25 -20.10
N ALA A 187 -7.94 -4.58 -20.63
CA ALA A 187 -6.87 -5.23 -21.36
C ALA A 187 -6.13 -6.24 -20.47
N PRO A 188 -6.09 -7.53 -20.86
CA PRO A 188 -5.35 -8.56 -20.12
C PRO A 188 -3.86 -8.22 -20.12
N LYS A 189 -3.15 -8.65 -19.07
CA LYS A 189 -1.72 -8.42 -18.90
C LYS A 189 -1.05 -9.71 -18.47
N ASP A 190 0.01 -10.08 -19.18
CA ASP A 190 0.77 -11.29 -18.88
C ASP A 190 1.56 -11.11 -17.58
N PRO A 191 1.58 -12.13 -16.69
CA PRO A 191 2.42 -12.11 -15.50
C PRO A 191 3.92 -12.04 -15.82
N GLY A 192 4.69 -11.47 -14.91
CA GLY A 192 6.16 -11.55 -14.87
C GLY A 192 6.93 -10.31 -15.33
N LEU A 193 6.35 -9.41 -16.13
CA LEU A 193 7.07 -8.22 -16.62
C LEU A 193 7.54 -7.30 -15.48
N GLY A 194 6.83 -7.24 -14.35
CA GLY A 194 7.23 -6.45 -13.19
C GLY A 194 8.50 -6.99 -12.51
N LEU A 195 8.80 -8.28 -12.65
CA LEU A 195 9.99 -8.91 -12.06
C LEU A 195 11.29 -8.44 -12.72
N SER A 196 11.24 -8.03 -14.00
CA SER A 196 12.40 -7.48 -14.72
C SER A 196 12.99 -6.21 -14.09
N LEU A 197 12.25 -5.57 -13.18
CA LEU A 197 12.67 -4.37 -12.45
C LEU A 197 13.40 -4.69 -11.15
N LEU A 198 13.37 -5.94 -10.71
CA LEU A 198 13.88 -6.37 -9.42
C LEU A 198 15.34 -6.82 -9.55
N GLY A 199 16.09 -6.73 -8.45
CA GLY A 199 17.48 -7.18 -8.41
C GLY A 199 17.61 -8.70 -8.58
N VAL A 200 18.80 -9.14 -9.00
CA VAL A 200 19.11 -10.57 -9.24
C VAL A 200 19.06 -11.41 -7.95
N ASP A 201 19.37 -10.81 -6.80
CA ASP A 201 19.35 -11.47 -5.49
C ASP A 201 17.99 -11.28 -4.79
N THR A 202 16.91 -11.71 -5.45
CA THR A 202 15.57 -11.62 -4.85
C THR A 202 15.41 -12.66 -3.73
N PRO A 203 14.95 -12.27 -2.52
CA PRO A 203 14.70 -13.23 -1.44
C PRO A 203 13.69 -14.29 -1.85
N ALA A 204 13.75 -15.46 -1.19
CA ALA A 204 12.82 -16.55 -1.46
C ALA A 204 11.35 -16.09 -1.32
N PRO A 205 10.48 -16.44 -2.28
CA PRO A 205 9.07 -16.09 -2.21
C PRO A 205 8.39 -16.82 -1.04
N PRO A 206 7.34 -16.21 -0.45
CA PRO A 206 6.59 -16.87 0.61
C PRO A 206 5.76 -18.05 0.08
N ALA A 207 5.58 -19.08 0.90
CA ALA A 207 4.91 -20.33 0.49
C ALA A 207 3.49 -20.14 -0.07
N TRP A 208 2.71 -19.19 0.47
CA TRP A 208 1.35 -18.90 0.00
C TRP A 208 1.29 -18.46 -1.47
N ALA A 209 2.42 -18.00 -2.04
CA ALA A 209 2.48 -17.52 -3.41
C ALA A 209 2.83 -18.64 -4.42
N GLY A 210 3.33 -19.80 -3.97
CA GLY A 210 3.89 -20.82 -4.86
C GLY A 210 4.89 -20.24 -5.86
N ASP A 211 4.78 -20.65 -7.13
CA ASP A 211 5.60 -20.16 -8.24
C ASP A 211 5.09 -18.85 -8.88
N SER A 212 4.08 -18.22 -8.28
CA SER A 212 3.50 -16.98 -8.82
C SER A 212 4.51 -15.82 -8.79
N PRO A 213 4.59 -14.99 -9.85
CA PRO A 213 5.36 -13.74 -9.84
C PRO A 213 5.04 -12.81 -8.67
N VAL A 214 3.82 -12.90 -8.13
CA VAL A 214 3.40 -12.15 -6.94
C VAL A 214 4.32 -12.41 -5.74
N GLY A 215 4.76 -13.65 -5.54
CA GLY A 215 5.61 -14.04 -4.42
C GLY A 215 6.98 -13.37 -4.46
N GLY A 216 7.64 -13.41 -5.62
CA GLY A 216 8.93 -12.76 -5.83
C GLY A 216 8.83 -11.24 -5.69
N ALA A 217 7.78 -10.64 -6.24
CA ALA A 217 7.53 -9.20 -6.12
C ALA A 217 7.28 -8.77 -4.66
N TYR A 218 6.49 -9.54 -3.90
CA TYR A 218 6.27 -9.29 -2.47
C TYR A 218 7.56 -9.41 -1.67
N ALA A 219 8.34 -10.48 -1.88
CA ALA A 219 9.60 -10.71 -1.18
C ALA A 219 10.61 -9.58 -1.42
N SER A 220 10.73 -9.10 -2.67
CA SER A 220 11.63 -7.99 -3.02
C SER A 220 11.20 -6.65 -2.40
N LEU A 221 9.90 -6.32 -2.45
CA LEU A 221 9.36 -5.13 -1.79
C LEU A 221 9.62 -5.20 -0.28
N ARG A 222 9.34 -6.36 0.32
CA ARG A 222 9.50 -6.60 1.76
C ARG A 222 10.92 -6.34 2.21
N ASP A 223 11.90 -6.98 1.56
CA ASP A 223 13.32 -6.80 1.85
C ASP A 223 13.76 -5.34 1.72
N THR A 224 13.39 -4.70 0.61
CA THR A 224 13.76 -3.30 0.35
C THR A 224 13.16 -2.33 1.36
N ALA A 225 11.89 -2.50 1.73
CA ALA A 225 11.23 -1.63 2.69
C ALA A 225 11.71 -1.88 4.13
N LEU A 226 12.09 -3.11 4.48
CA LEU A 226 12.62 -3.43 5.81
C LEU A 226 13.96 -2.74 6.11
N ARG A 227 14.81 -2.53 5.09
CA ARG A 227 16.06 -1.74 5.20
C ARG A 227 15.83 -0.30 5.68
N GLY A 228 14.62 0.25 5.54
CA GLY A 228 14.30 1.56 6.12
C GLY A 228 14.38 1.59 7.65
N GLY A 229 14.34 0.43 8.31
CA GLY A 229 14.57 0.30 9.75
C GLY A 229 16.00 0.61 10.15
N ASP A 230 16.99 0.47 9.25
CA ASP A 230 18.41 0.71 9.54
C ASP A 230 18.71 2.18 9.90
N LEU A 231 17.77 3.08 9.62
CA LEU A 231 17.75 4.48 10.05
C LEU A 231 17.43 4.66 11.56
N LEU A 232 17.06 3.59 12.26
CA LEU A 232 16.70 3.57 13.67
C LEU A 232 17.69 2.70 14.45
N GLY A 233 17.93 3.03 15.72
CA GLY A 233 18.61 2.14 16.65
C GLY A 233 17.84 0.84 16.94
N ASP A 234 18.56 -0.15 17.42
CA ASP A 234 18.05 -1.50 17.71
C ASP A 234 16.82 -1.51 18.61
N LEU A 235 16.82 -0.67 19.66
CA LEU A 235 15.71 -0.59 20.60
C LEU A 235 14.45 -0.04 19.92
N ALA A 236 14.58 1.02 19.10
CA ALA A 236 13.48 1.58 18.34
C ALA A 236 12.90 0.58 17.32
N ARG A 237 13.75 -0.16 16.58
CA ARG A 237 13.28 -1.22 15.67
C ARG A 237 12.51 -2.31 16.41
N ARG A 238 12.99 -2.74 17.59
CA ARG A 238 12.29 -3.73 18.42
C ARG A 238 10.96 -3.21 18.94
N THR A 239 10.91 -1.95 19.38
CA THR A 239 9.65 -1.32 19.81
C THR A 239 8.64 -1.30 18.67
N VAL A 240 9.01 -0.83 17.48
CA VAL A 240 8.10 -0.79 16.32
C VAL A 240 7.58 -2.19 15.97
N THR A 241 8.46 -3.17 15.84
CA THR A 241 8.07 -4.53 15.46
C THR A 241 7.22 -5.23 16.53
N ALA A 242 7.53 -5.06 17.81
CA ALA A 242 6.76 -5.61 18.91
C ALA A 242 5.37 -4.96 19.01
N THR A 243 5.27 -3.64 18.91
CA THR A 243 3.99 -2.93 18.92
C THR A 243 3.11 -3.34 17.74
N VAL A 244 3.68 -3.47 16.53
CA VAL A 244 2.91 -3.90 15.36
C VAL A 244 2.24 -5.25 15.58
N ARG A 245 2.96 -6.20 16.16
CA ARG A 245 2.42 -7.51 16.50
C ARG A 245 1.34 -7.41 17.57
N TRP A 246 1.65 -6.75 18.69
CA TRP A 246 0.77 -6.70 19.87
C TRP A 246 -0.57 -6.00 19.61
N GLU A 247 -0.58 -4.91 18.84
CA GLU A 247 -1.81 -4.15 18.60
C GLU A 247 -2.68 -4.75 17.49
N ASP A 248 -2.15 -5.73 16.75
CA ASP A 248 -2.80 -6.45 15.67
C ASP A 248 -3.52 -5.51 14.68
N GLY A 249 -2.89 -4.40 14.33
CA GLY A 249 -3.47 -3.46 13.37
C GLY A 249 -4.76 -2.73 13.82
N ARG A 250 -5.12 -2.68 15.10
CA ARG A 250 -6.24 -1.81 15.52
C ARG A 250 -5.90 -0.33 15.31
N HIS A 251 -6.88 0.49 14.90
CA HIS A 251 -6.69 1.93 14.76
C HIS A 251 -6.66 2.60 16.14
N PRO A 252 -5.58 3.28 16.54
CA PRO A 252 -5.55 4.00 17.81
C PRO A 252 -6.59 5.13 17.84
N ALA A 253 -7.29 5.31 18.97
CA ALA A 253 -8.30 6.37 19.11
C ALA A 253 -7.68 7.78 19.09
N ARG A 254 -6.51 7.93 19.72
CA ARG A 254 -5.70 9.17 19.75
C ARG A 254 -4.29 8.86 19.24
N PRO A 255 -4.07 8.71 17.91
CA PRO A 255 -2.81 8.20 17.37
C PRO A 255 -1.58 8.99 17.79
N ALA A 256 -1.69 10.32 17.85
CA ALA A 256 -0.57 11.18 18.23
C ALA A 256 -0.13 10.97 19.68
N GLU A 257 -1.05 10.77 20.61
CA GLU A 257 -0.76 10.53 22.04
C GLU A 257 -0.29 9.09 22.24
N TRP A 258 -1.00 8.12 21.65
CA TRP A 258 -0.64 6.71 21.64
C TRP A 258 0.81 6.49 21.17
N ALA A 259 1.21 7.11 20.07
CA ALA A 259 2.58 6.99 19.57
C ALA A 259 3.60 7.68 20.48
N THR A 260 3.24 8.75 21.20
CA THR A 260 4.13 9.42 22.16
C THR A 260 4.38 8.55 23.40
N ASP A 261 3.33 7.88 23.88
CA ASP A 261 3.43 7.04 25.08
C ASP A 261 4.33 5.82 24.84
N LEU A 262 4.22 5.19 23.65
CA LEU A 262 5.00 4.01 23.28
C LEU A 262 6.51 4.25 23.11
N ILE A 263 6.91 5.49 22.83
CA ILE A 263 8.30 5.86 22.53
C ILE A 263 8.97 6.65 23.65
N ARG A 264 8.29 6.86 24.78
CA ARG A 264 8.75 7.72 25.88
C ARG A 264 10.13 7.34 26.40
N ASP A 265 10.42 6.04 26.43
CA ASP A 265 11.67 5.49 26.97
C ASP A 265 12.77 5.36 25.90
N LEU A 266 12.52 5.78 24.66
CA LEU A 266 13.52 5.78 23.59
C LEU A 266 14.45 7.01 23.67
N PRO A 267 15.74 6.86 23.28
CA PRO A 267 16.67 7.98 23.09
C PRO A 267 16.15 9.02 22.09
N GLY A 268 16.64 10.26 22.17
CA GLY A 268 16.06 11.42 21.46
C GLY A 268 15.92 11.27 19.93
N ALA A 269 16.98 10.85 19.23
CA ALA A 269 16.95 10.68 17.77
C ALA A 269 16.07 9.49 17.33
N ASP A 270 16.14 8.39 18.08
CA ASP A 270 15.34 7.18 17.88
C ASP A 270 13.85 7.41 18.12
N ARG A 271 13.51 8.31 19.05
CA ARG A 271 12.14 8.62 19.43
C ARG A 271 11.34 9.17 18.25
N VAL A 272 11.88 10.16 17.54
CA VAL A 272 11.18 10.78 16.39
C VAL A 272 11.02 9.78 15.26
N GLY A 273 12.07 9.01 14.97
CA GLY A 273 12.03 7.99 13.92
C GLY A 273 11.01 6.87 14.22
N ALA A 274 11.03 6.32 15.43
CA ALA A 274 10.08 5.31 15.89
C ALA A 274 8.63 5.83 15.85
N ARG A 275 8.41 7.09 16.24
CA ARG A 275 7.11 7.75 16.14
C ARG A 275 6.56 7.73 14.71
N ILE A 276 7.36 8.17 13.75
CA ILE A 276 6.95 8.22 12.34
C ILE A 276 6.66 6.80 11.82
N ALA A 277 7.50 5.83 12.15
CA ALA A 277 7.31 4.44 11.73
C ALA A 277 6.02 3.82 12.34
N LEU A 278 5.75 4.03 13.64
CA LEU A 278 4.52 3.58 14.30
C LEU A 278 3.27 4.24 13.71
N LEU A 279 3.32 5.56 13.48
CA LEU A 279 2.21 6.25 12.82
C LEU A 279 2.02 5.76 11.39
N ALA A 280 3.08 5.55 10.61
CA ALA A 280 2.99 4.97 9.26
C ALA A 280 2.33 3.57 9.27
N ALA A 281 2.63 2.75 10.29
CA ALA A 281 2.07 1.41 10.46
C ALA A 281 0.56 1.40 10.81
N PHE A 282 0.10 2.35 11.65
CA PHE A 282 -1.23 2.29 12.26
C PHE A 282 -2.19 3.41 11.84
N ALA A 283 -1.70 4.64 11.72
CA ALA A 283 -2.47 5.84 11.47
C ALA A 283 -1.66 6.85 10.63
N PRO A 284 -1.31 6.51 9.38
CA PRO A 284 -0.35 7.26 8.56
C PRO A 284 -0.74 8.73 8.31
N SER A 285 -2.04 9.03 8.25
CA SER A 285 -2.55 10.41 8.13
C SER A 285 -2.23 11.28 9.37
N ALA A 286 -1.94 10.67 10.52
CA ALA A 286 -1.64 11.38 11.76
C ALA A 286 -0.18 11.86 11.87
N ILE A 287 0.72 11.47 10.95
CA ILE A 287 2.08 12.06 10.85
C ILE A 287 1.94 13.55 10.56
N ARG A 288 2.59 14.42 11.33
CA ARG A 288 2.48 15.87 11.21
C ARG A 288 3.75 16.48 10.58
N PRO A 289 3.65 17.68 9.96
CA PRO A 289 4.84 18.41 9.50
C PRO A 289 5.89 18.61 10.60
N GLY A 290 5.48 18.78 11.86
CA GLY A 290 6.39 18.89 13.00
C GLY A 290 7.19 17.61 13.28
N ASP A 291 6.60 16.43 13.09
CA ASP A 291 7.32 15.15 13.23
C ASP A 291 8.43 15.07 12.17
N VAL A 292 8.12 15.45 10.94
CA VAL A 292 9.06 15.44 9.80
C VAL A 292 10.14 16.53 9.94
N ALA A 293 9.79 17.71 10.44
CA ALA A 293 10.76 18.78 10.68
C ALA A 293 11.81 18.36 11.70
N LEU A 294 11.41 17.69 12.79
CA LEU A 294 12.33 17.15 13.78
C LEU A 294 13.19 16.01 13.21
N TRP A 295 12.60 15.12 12.41
CA TRP A 295 13.34 14.04 11.74
C TRP A 295 14.46 14.57 10.83
N ARG A 296 14.15 15.63 10.07
CA ARG A 296 15.08 16.26 9.12
C ARG A 296 16.30 16.94 9.77
N LEU A 297 16.27 17.17 11.08
CA LEU A 297 17.44 17.68 11.81
C LEU A 297 18.62 16.68 11.78
N SER A 298 18.33 15.37 11.69
CA SER A 298 19.35 14.32 11.60
C SER A 298 19.37 13.62 10.24
N HIS A 299 18.25 13.61 9.52
CA HIS A 299 18.10 12.93 8.22
C HIS A 299 17.50 13.90 7.19
N PRO A 300 18.32 14.80 6.60
CA PRO A 300 17.81 15.89 5.76
C PRO A 300 17.25 15.43 4.40
N ALA A 301 17.60 14.23 3.94
CA ALA A 301 17.18 13.72 2.64
C ALA A 301 15.72 13.22 2.65
N ASP A 302 14.94 13.59 1.63
CA ASP A 302 13.56 13.09 1.47
C ASP A 302 13.50 11.56 1.33
N ALA A 303 14.55 10.96 0.77
CA ALA A 303 14.70 9.52 0.65
C ALA A 303 14.63 8.81 2.02
N ASP A 304 15.23 9.39 3.07
CA ASP A 304 15.24 8.79 4.41
C ASP A 304 13.85 8.81 5.05
N LEU A 305 13.09 9.89 4.86
CA LEU A 305 11.67 9.95 5.26
C LEU A 305 10.85 8.86 4.55
N VAL A 306 11.02 8.71 3.24
CA VAL A 306 10.31 7.69 2.46
C VAL A 306 10.68 6.29 2.91
N ARG A 307 11.97 6.00 3.14
CA ARG A 307 12.45 4.71 3.68
C ARG A 307 11.86 4.42 5.05
N LEU A 308 11.82 5.40 5.95
CA LEU A 308 11.26 5.23 7.30
C LEU A 308 9.74 4.99 7.28
N VAL A 309 9.00 5.73 6.46
CA VAL A 309 7.56 5.51 6.28
C VAL A 309 7.29 4.13 5.67
N ALA A 310 8.10 3.71 4.69
CA ALA A 310 8.02 2.40 4.09
C ALA A 310 8.32 1.28 5.09
N TYR A 311 9.29 1.48 5.99
CA TYR A 311 9.58 0.54 7.07
C TYR A 311 8.36 0.31 7.99
N GLY A 312 7.71 1.40 8.44
CA GLY A 312 6.47 1.27 9.21
C GLY A 312 5.35 0.57 8.42
N ALA A 313 5.19 0.95 7.15
CA ALA A 313 4.18 0.37 6.26
C ALA A 313 4.37 -1.13 6.02
N ILE A 314 5.61 -1.55 5.71
CA ILE A 314 5.91 -2.96 5.46
C ILE A 314 5.88 -3.78 6.74
N THR A 315 6.27 -3.22 7.89
CA THR A 315 6.20 -3.96 9.17
C THR A 315 4.76 -4.35 9.49
N ALA A 316 3.81 -3.43 9.29
CA ALA A 316 2.38 -3.73 9.42
C ALA A 316 1.85 -4.68 8.34
N THR A 317 2.37 -4.58 7.11
CA THR A 317 1.96 -5.48 6.01
C THR A 317 2.49 -6.90 6.21
N ASP A 318 3.73 -7.04 6.70
CA ASP A 318 4.35 -8.32 7.01
C ASP A 318 3.67 -9.00 8.20
N HIS A 319 3.16 -8.24 9.16
CA HIS A 319 2.29 -8.77 10.22
C HIS A 319 1.05 -9.46 9.64
N VAL A 320 0.37 -8.82 8.69
CA VAL A 320 -0.76 -9.43 7.97
C VAL A 320 -0.31 -10.67 7.18
N ALA A 321 0.79 -10.57 6.45
CA ALA A 321 1.29 -11.69 5.65
C ALA A 321 1.71 -12.90 6.51
N ARG A 322 2.14 -12.70 7.76
CA ARG A 322 2.53 -13.80 8.66
C ARG A 322 1.35 -14.68 9.05
N ALA A 323 0.14 -14.14 9.09
CA ALA A 323 -1.08 -14.92 9.32
C ALA A 323 -1.42 -15.88 8.16
N LEU A 324 -0.77 -15.73 7.00
CA LEU A 324 -0.87 -16.66 5.86
C LEU A 324 0.01 -17.91 6.01
N SER A 325 0.70 -18.06 7.14
CA SER A 325 1.62 -19.18 7.40
C SER A 325 0.83 -20.49 7.62
N PRO A 326 1.41 -21.67 7.32
CA PRO A 326 0.66 -22.91 7.09
C PRO A 326 0.13 -23.51 8.40
N ALA A 327 -0.98 -22.99 8.91
CA ALA A 327 -1.80 -23.67 9.89
C ALA A 327 -2.70 -24.69 9.17
N GLN A 328 -2.09 -25.66 8.47
CA GLN A 328 -2.64 -26.91 7.94
C GLN A 328 -1.66 -27.52 6.91
N LEU A 329 -0.62 -28.19 7.41
CA LEU A 329 -0.05 -29.38 6.78
C LEU A 329 -0.14 -30.52 7.78
#